data_AF-A0A1J3C8Z1-F1
#
_entry.id   AF-A0A1J3C8Z1-F1
#
_cell.length_a   1.000
_cell.length_b   1.000
_cell.length_c   1.000
_cell.angle_alpha   90.00
_cell.angle_beta   90.00
_cell.angle_gamma   90.00
#
_symmetry.space_group_name_H-M   'P 1'
#
loop_
_entity.id
_entity.type
_entity.pdbx_description
1 polymer ?
#
loop_
_entity_poly.entity_id
_entity_poly.type
_entity_poly.pdbx_seq_one_letter_code
_entity_poly.pdbx_strand_id
1 'polypeptide(L)'
;MGESNDNAQGIEEARIPLLRDQNAAEEGGEIWLETKKLWRIVGPAIFTRISTYLILVITQAFAGHLGELELAAISIVNNVIIGFNFSLLLGMASALETL
;
A
#
# COMPACT_ATOMS: atom_id res chain seq x y z
N MET A 1 6.53 -30.88 52.95
CA MET A 1 7.62 -30.18 52.22
C MET A 1 7.17 -30.05 50.78
N GLY A 2 6.54 -28.94 50.40
CA GLY A 2 5.92 -28.82 49.07
C GLY A 2 5.18 -27.51 48.74
N GLU A 3 5.45 -26.39 49.44
CA GLU A 3 4.71 -25.12 49.20
C GLU A 3 5.54 -24.03 48.49
N SER A 4 6.80 -24.30 48.12
CA SER A 4 7.67 -23.26 47.53
C SER A 4 7.69 -23.23 46.00
N ASN A 5 7.18 -24.26 45.30
CA ASN A 5 7.34 -24.38 43.84
C ASN A 5 6.12 -23.87 43.05
N ASP A 6 4.91 -23.98 43.61
CA ASP A 6 3.67 -23.56 42.94
C ASP A 6 3.52 -22.03 42.87
N ASN A 7 4.07 -21.32 43.86
CA ASN A 7 4.04 -19.86 43.91
C ASN A 7 5.01 -19.19 42.92
N ALA A 8 6.06 -19.89 42.48
CA ALA A 8 6.99 -19.37 41.48
C ALA A 8 6.42 -19.50 40.06
N GLN A 9 5.77 -20.62 39.75
CA GLN A 9 5.11 -20.85 38.46
C GLN A 9 3.89 -19.94 38.25
N GLY A 10 3.09 -19.70 39.29
CA GLY A 10 1.95 -18.78 39.21
C GLY A 10 2.32 -17.30 39.03
N ILE A 11 3.49 -16.87 39.51
CA ILE A 11 3.96 -15.48 39.34
C ILE A 11 4.62 -15.28 37.98
N GLU A 12 5.24 -16.31 37.39
CA GLU A 12 5.83 -16.25 36.04
C GLU A 12 4.74 -16.34 34.95
N GLU A 13 3.77 -17.25 35.09
CA GLU A 13 2.60 -17.33 34.19
C GLU A 13 1.65 -16.14 34.33
N ALA A 14 1.61 -15.40 35.44
CA ALA A 14 0.86 -14.15 35.54
C ALA A 14 1.63 -12.94 34.98
N ARG A 15 2.96 -13.02 34.87
CA ARG A 15 3.80 -11.94 34.32
C ARG A 15 3.75 -11.87 32.79
N ILE A 16 3.61 -13.00 32.11
CA ILE A 16 3.66 -13.11 30.63
C ILE A 16 2.34 -12.71 29.90
N PRO A 17 1.13 -12.91 30.42
CA PRO A 17 -0.12 -12.54 29.76
C PRO A 17 -0.54 -11.08 29.98
N LEU A 18 -0.13 -10.43 31.07
CA LEU A 18 -0.60 -9.09 31.45
C LEU A 18 0.15 -7.95 30.75
N LEU A 19 1.36 -8.24 30.25
CA LEU A 19 2.12 -7.31 29.40
C LEU A 19 1.70 -7.40 27.93
N ARG A 20 1.17 -8.54 27.48
CA ARG A 20 0.85 -8.77 26.06
C ARG A 20 -0.38 -8.00 25.60
N ASP A 21 -1.39 -7.87 26.46
CA ASP A 21 -2.64 -7.18 26.13
C ASP A 21 -2.51 -5.65 26.25
N GLN A 22 -1.82 -5.15 27.29
CA GLN A 22 -1.56 -3.71 27.45
C GLN A 22 -0.64 -3.19 26.33
N ASN A 23 0.45 -3.91 26.02
CA ASN A 23 1.34 -3.50 24.94
C ASN A 23 0.65 -3.58 23.57
N ALA A 24 -0.20 -4.58 23.31
CA ALA A 24 -0.92 -4.67 22.04
C ALA A 24 -1.96 -3.55 21.84
N ALA A 25 -2.62 -3.11 22.93
CA ALA A 25 -3.56 -2.00 22.88
C ALA A 25 -2.84 -0.64 22.71
N GLU A 26 -1.70 -0.44 23.38
CA GLU A 26 -0.87 0.75 23.20
C GLU A 26 -0.21 0.79 21.81
N GLU A 27 0.35 -0.33 21.34
CA GLU A 27 0.87 -0.49 19.98
C GLU A 27 -0.20 -0.18 18.92
N GLY A 28 -1.42 -0.70 19.09
CA GLY A 28 -2.54 -0.43 18.19
C GLY A 28 -2.93 1.05 18.13
N GLY A 29 -2.88 1.74 19.27
CA GLY A 29 -3.14 3.18 19.36
C GLY A 29 -2.08 4.02 18.65
N GLU A 30 -0.80 3.68 18.82
CA GLU A 30 0.32 4.36 18.13
C GLU A 30 0.27 4.12 16.62
N ILE A 31 0.08 2.87 16.18
CA ILE A 31 -0.05 2.52 14.75
C ILE A 31 -1.20 3.28 14.09
N TRP A 32 -2.34 3.42 14.78
CA TRP A 32 -3.48 4.18 14.27
C TRP A 32 -3.17 5.67 14.10
N LEU A 33 -2.46 6.27 15.06
CA LEU A 33 -2.04 7.67 15.02
C LEU A 33 -1.08 7.93 13.87
N GLU A 34 -0.11 7.04 13.65
CA GLU A 34 0.83 7.10 12.54
C GLU A 34 0.13 6.89 11.19
N THR A 35 -0.79 5.91 11.11
CA THR A 35 -1.59 5.66 9.90
C THR A 35 -2.43 6.88 9.53
N LYS A 36 -3.01 7.58 10.51
CA LYS A 36 -3.78 8.82 10.27
C LYS A 36 -2.90 9.95 9.75
N LYS A 37 -1.65 10.07 10.23
CA LYS A 37 -0.67 11.03 9.68
C LYS A 37 -0.31 10.69 8.24
N LEU A 38 -0.09 9.41 7.94
CA LEU A 38 0.22 8.91 6.59
C LEU A 38 -0.92 9.21 5.61
N TRP A 39 -2.17 9.01 6.02
CA TRP A 39 -3.36 9.31 5.20
C TRP A 39 -3.45 10.76 4.73
N ARG A 40 -2.88 11.72 5.47
CA ARG A 40 -2.85 13.13 5.08
C ARG A 40 -2.03 13.36 3.80
N ILE A 41 -1.04 12.52 3.54
CA ILE A 41 -0.15 12.60 2.37
C ILE A 41 -0.60 11.60 1.30
N VAL A 42 -0.87 10.36 1.72
CA VAL A 42 -1.22 9.26 0.82
C VAL A 42 -2.62 9.45 0.22
N GLY A 43 -3.57 10.04 0.95
CA GLY A 43 -4.92 10.31 0.44
C GLY A 43 -4.91 11.15 -0.83
N PRO A 44 -4.32 12.37 -0.82
CA PRO A 44 -4.17 13.19 -2.02
C PRO A 44 -3.37 12.50 -3.14
N ALA A 45 -2.33 11.73 -2.79
CA ALA A 45 -1.51 11.03 -3.77
C ALA A 45 -2.29 9.91 -4.50
N ILE A 46 -3.06 9.11 -3.77
CA ILE A 46 -3.94 8.08 -4.34
C ILE A 46 -5.02 8.72 -5.20
N PHE A 47 -5.69 9.76 -4.69
CA PHE A 47 -6.73 10.46 -5.44
C PHE A 47 -6.20 11.01 -6.77
N THR A 48 -5.02 11.62 -6.74
CA THR A 48 -4.36 12.14 -7.95
C THR A 48 -4.05 11.02 -8.93
N ARG A 49 -3.46 9.91 -8.46
CA ARG A 49 -3.19 8.75 -9.32
C ARG A 49 -4.46 8.22 -9.99
N ILE A 50 -5.50 7.99 -9.21
CA ILE A 50 -6.79 7.50 -9.73
C ILE A 50 -7.34 8.49 -10.76
N SER A 51 -7.36 9.79 -10.45
CA SER A 51 -7.89 10.82 -11.34
C SER A 51 -7.13 10.85 -12.67
N THR A 52 -5.80 10.78 -12.65
CA THR A 52 -4.98 10.77 -13.88
C THR A 52 -5.25 9.52 -14.72
N TYR A 53 -5.34 8.33 -14.11
CA TYR A 53 -5.68 7.11 -14.84
C TYR A 53 -7.12 7.12 -15.37
N LEU A 54 -8.04 7.73 -14.63
CA LEU A 54 -9.45 7.80 -15.01
C LEU A 54 -9.65 8.56 -16.32
N ILE A 55 -8.85 9.60 -16.60
CA ILE A 55 -8.90 10.34 -17.87
C ILE A 55 -8.65 9.39 -19.05
N LEU A 56 -7.69 8.49 -18.93
CA LEU A 56 -7.37 7.49 -19.96
C LEU A 56 -8.53 6.49 -20.14
N VAL A 57 -9.11 6.03 -19.03
CA VAL A 57 -10.25 5.10 -19.04
C VAL A 57 -11.48 5.74 -19.67
N ILE A 58 -11.80 6.99 -19.32
CA ILE A 58 -12.92 7.74 -19.88
C ILE A 58 -12.72 7.91 -21.39
N THR A 59 -11.51 8.31 -21.82
CA THR A 59 -11.18 8.44 -23.25
C THR A 59 -11.41 7.13 -24.00
N GLN A 60 -10.96 6.02 -23.42
CA GLN A 60 -11.17 4.69 -23.99
C GLN A 60 -12.65 4.29 -24.03
N ALA A 61 -13.45 4.64 -23.01
CA ALA A 61 -14.90 4.39 -23.00
C ALA A 61 -15.65 5.18 -24.08
N PHE A 62 -15.24 6.42 -24.35
CA PHE A 62 -15.75 7.20 -25.49
C PHE A 62 -15.33 6.59 -26.83
N ALA A 63 -14.08 6.16 -26.98
CA ALA A 63 -13.63 5.46 -28.17
C ALA A 63 -14.45 4.18 -28.43
N GLY A 64 -14.82 3.44 -27.37
CA GLY A 64 -15.73 2.31 -27.46
C GLY A 64 -17.13 2.64 -27.96
N HIS A 65 -17.63 3.86 -27.72
CA HIS A 65 -18.89 4.31 -28.32
C HIS A 65 -18.75 4.66 -29.82
N LEU A 66 -17.54 4.98 -30.28
CA LEU A 66 -17.27 5.27 -31.70
C LEU A 66 -17.10 3.98 -32.52
N GLY A 67 -16.54 2.93 -31.90
CA GLY A 67 -16.41 1.62 -32.50
C GLY A 67 -15.37 0.74 -31.81
N GLU A 68 -15.39 -0.54 -32.15
CA GLU A 68 -14.44 -1.52 -31.60
C GLU A 68 -13.01 -1.29 -32.11
N LEU A 69 -12.86 -0.78 -33.34
CA LEU A 69 -11.56 -0.48 -33.93
C LEU A 69 -10.87 0.67 -33.20
N GLU A 70 -11.61 1.74 -32.92
CA GLU A 70 -11.15 2.92 -32.21
C GLU A 70 -10.80 2.57 -30.76
N LEU A 71 -11.64 1.78 -30.10
CA LEU A 71 -11.37 1.24 -28.76
C LEU A 71 -10.06 0.45 -28.74
N ALA A 72 -9.88 -0.49 -29.67
CA ALA A 72 -8.68 -1.31 -29.77
C ALA A 72 -7.43 -0.46 -30.03
N ALA A 73 -7.52 0.50 -30.95
CA ALA A 73 -6.42 1.41 -31.26
C ALA A 73 -6.00 2.23 -30.03
N ILE A 74 -6.95 2.88 -29.34
CA ILE A 74 -6.67 3.68 -28.14
C ILE A 74 -6.11 2.81 -27.01
N SER A 75 -6.64 1.60 -26.81
CA SER A 75 -6.15 0.67 -25.79
C SER A 75 -4.71 0.23 -26.03
N ILE A 76 -4.35 -0.09 -27.28
CA ILE A 76 -2.99 -0.49 -27.64
C ILE A 76 -2.03 0.69 -27.45
N VAL A 77 -2.38 1.87 -27.95
CA VAL A 77 -1.56 3.08 -27.83
C VAL A 77 -1.31 3.42 -26.36
N ASN A 78 -2.34 3.39 -25.52
CA ASN A 78 -2.19 3.64 -24.08
C ASN A 78 -1.22 2.66 -23.42
N ASN A 79 -1.32 1.36 -23.71
CA ASN A 79 -0.43 0.34 -23.13
C ASN A 79 1.02 0.54 -23.60
N VAL A 80 1.24 0.80 -24.89
CA VAL A 80 2.57 1.03 -25.45
C VAL A 80 3.21 2.27 -24.83
N ILE A 81 2.50 3.40 -24.77
CA ILE A 81 3.04 4.65 -24.21
C ILE A 81 3.40 4.45 -22.74
N ILE A 82 2.48 3.90 -21.93
CA ILE A 82 2.71 3.69 -20.49
C ILE A 82 3.88 2.72 -20.27
N GLY A 83 3.83 1.54 -20.89
CA GLY A 83 4.85 0.50 -20.74
C GLY A 83 6.23 0.97 -21.22
N PHE A 84 6.29 1.71 -22.33
CA PHE A 84 7.52 2.28 -22.85
C PHE A 84 8.11 3.32 -21.90
N ASN A 85 7.31 4.30 -21.45
CA ASN A 85 7.78 5.34 -20.54
C ASN A 85 8.31 4.73 -19.23
N PHE A 86 7.58 3.81 -18.62
CA PHE A 86 8.03 3.14 -17.40
C PHE A 86 9.31 2.33 -17.62
N SER A 87 9.38 1.55 -18.70
CA SER A 87 10.57 0.74 -19.01
C SER A 87 11.80 1.62 -19.26
N LEU A 88 11.64 2.71 -20.02
CA LEU A 88 12.71 3.64 -20.34
C LEU A 88 13.20 4.37 -19.07
N LEU A 89 12.28 4.94 -18.29
CA LEU A 89 12.60 5.64 -17.05
C LEU A 89 13.24 4.70 -16.03
N LEU A 90 12.75 3.48 -15.90
CA LEU A 90 13.31 2.47 -14.99
C LEU A 90 14.74 2.06 -15.42
N GLY A 91 14.97 1.87 -16.73
CA GLY A 91 16.30 1.59 -17.25
C GLY A 91 17.29 2.72 -16.97
N MET A 92 16.88 3.98 -17.16
CA MET A 92 17.72 5.15 -16.84
C MET A 92 17.97 5.29 -15.33
N ALA A 93 16.94 5.04 -14.50
CA ALA A 93 17.08 5.08 -13.04
C ALA A 93 18.08 4.04 -12.53
N SER A 94 18.02 2.81 -13.05
CA SER A 94 18.97 1.74 -12.71
C SER A 94 20.39 2.05 -13.16
N ALA A 95 20.56 2.65 -14.35
CA ALA A 95 21.87 3.09 -14.82
C ALA A 95 22.46 4.19 -13.92
N LEU A 96 21.64 5.14 -13.46
CA LEU A 96 22.07 6.21 -12.57
C LEU A 96 22.44 5.70 -11.17
N GLU A 97 21.79 4.65 -10.68
CA GLU A 97 22.11 4.02 -9.38
C GLU A 97 23.52 3.39 -9.35
N THR A 98 24.06 3.02 -10.52
CA THR A 98 25.40 2.38 -10.62
C THR A 98 26.54 3.40 -10.77
N LEU A 99 26.24 4.68 -10.99
CA LEU A 99 27.23 5.76 -11.13
C LEU A 99 27.48 6.46 -9.79
#